data_AF-A0A6J4L1J2-F1
#
_entry.id   AF-A0A6J4L1J2-F1
#
_cell.length_a   1.000
_cell.length_b   1.000
_cell.length_c   1.000
_cell.angle_alpha   90.00
_cell.angle_beta   90.00
_cell.angle_gamma   90.00
#
_symmetry.space_group_name_H-M   'P 1'
#
loop_
_entity.id
_entity.type
_entity.pdbx_description
1 polymer ?
#
loop_
_entity_poly.entity_id
_entity_poly.type
_entity_poly.pdbx_seq_one_letter_code
_entity_poly.pdbx_strand_id
1 'polypeptide(L)'
;MTDGFSTPDEPNGRMPSNGVSGPRWRRWCLFVGLALLALYVTGFFLTGDRVPAGTTVAGVDIGGLRADTAREKLNSELADVAAAPVTFVYDGKPYVLKPEASGLHIDVEQTLRDADAYRSWYPGRMVKSLLGSGGDVEPVIAIDRHELRSAVREISAQVESDPVEPSVFFNRQGIPTIMEPVVGIDVDERAAVRAAGKAYLGGLQPLGLPVDLVEPSVTQAALGEARGTLLKPAVSAPVMLKLPGRSFQVPVQTYAPALSFTAKDGELVASIDGDDLASRLATITGQLSVPPRDATVVLRDGSPEVIPDKPGSAIRPQRVADAILPVLTESGKARSAAVATTTTRADFTTADARALQIKKRVSNFVTYYPYAEYRNINQSRAAELINGTVLKPGETFSFNDTVGERTKDNGFVEGFIISDGVFAEELGGGVSQVVTTTYNAAFFAGLKDVEHTPHSFYIDRYPLGREATVAWPTVDLKFRNDTPYGVLIRAWVVPGNETRQGEMHVQMYSTKYWDITAGVSNRYNRTAPKTRYDPKNTCVANTGYGGFDVDVHRYFRKASSGQLVKKETDHVTYTPSDTVICSAPPE
;
A
#
# COMPACT_ATOMS: atom_id res chain seq x y z
N MET A 1 -56.29 -30.58 75.95
CA MET A 1 -55.56 -30.44 77.22
C MET A 1 -55.84 -29.02 77.71
N THR A 2 -56.54 -28.76 78.81
CA THR A 2 -56.39 -29.26 80.21
C THR A 2 -55.07 -28.79 80.85
N ASP A 3 -55.04 -28.15 82.02
CA ASP A 3 -56.16 -27.68 82.86
C ASP A 3 -55.71 -26.69 83.95
N GLY A 4 -56.68 -26.09 84.65
CA GLY A 4 -56.51 -25.55 86.01
C GLY A 4 -56.39 -24.03 86.12
N PHE A 5 -56.81 -23.37 87.20
CA PHE A 5 -57.54 -23.73 88.45
C PHE A 5 -58.35 -22.46 88.81
N SER A 6 -59.48 -22.38 89.51
CA SER A 6 -60.51 -23.25 90.08
C SER A 6 -61.52 -22.31 90.79
N THR A 7 -62.64 -22.83 91.30
CA THR A 7 -63.74 -22.08 91.99
C THR A 7 -63.87 -22.53 93.46
N PRO A 8 -64.86 -22.06 94.27
CA PRO A 8 -65.76 -20.89 94.20
C PRO A 8 -65.36 -19.88 95.33
N ASP A 9 -66.16 -19.20 96.19
CA ASP A 9 -67.61 -19.08 96.45
C ASP A 9 -67.94 -17.77 97.23
N GLU A 10 -69.21 -17.53 97.58
CA GLU A 10 -69.76 -16.28 98.19
C GLU A 10 -70.38 -16.52 99.60
N PRO A 11 -70.66 -15.50 100.46
CA PRO A 11 -71.92 -14.73 100.33
C PRO A 11 -72.02 -13.29 100.95
N ASN A 12 -73.00 -12.52 100.44
CA ASN A 12 -73.81 -11.47 101.11
C ASN A 12 -73.15 -10.31 101.92
N GLY A 13 -73.32 -9.07 101.42
CA GLY A 13 -73.16 -7.80 102.16
C GLY A 13 -74.12 -6.70 101.64
N ARG A 14 -74.50 -5.73 102.50
CA ARG A 14 -75.49 -4.67 102.16
C ARG A 14 -74.89 -3.44 101.45
N MET A 15 -75.76 -2.70 100.75
CA MET A 15 -75.60 -1.34 100.17
C MET A 15 -74.84 -0.33 101.08
N PRO A 16 -74.29 0.81 100.57
CA PRO A 16 -74.65 1.53 99.33
C PRO A 16 -73.50 2.15 98.49
N SER A 17 -73.83 2.81 97.35
CA SER A 17 -72.97 3.83 96.72
C SER A 17 -73.77 4.86 95.90
N ASN A 18 -73.18 6.05 95.66
CA ASN A 18 -73.81 7.21 94.98
C ASN A 18 -73.26 7.41 93.55
N GLY A 19 -74.07 8.00 92.65
CA GLY A 19 -73.79 8.03 91.19
C GLY A 19 -73.90 9.40 90.48
N VAL A 20 -73.59 10.51 91.17
CA VAL A 20 -73.29 11.89 90.67
C VAL A 20 -73.99 12.39 89.39
N SER A 21 -74.77 13.48 89.53
CA SER A 21 -75.34 14.24 88.41
C SER A 21 -74.27 14.94 87.55
N GLY A 22 -74.20 14.56 86.26
CA GLY A 22 -73.27 15.16 85.29
C GLY A 22 -73.58 16.65 84.98
N PRO A 23 -72.60 17.58 85.04
CA PRO A 23 -72.88 19.02 84.93
C PRO A 23 -73.36 19.48 83.54
N ARG A 24 -74.21 20.51 83.49
CA ARG A 24 -74.67 21.18 82.24
C ARG A 24 -73.52 21.70 81.37
N TRP A 25 -72.40 22.08 82.00
CA TRP A 25 -71.10 22.38 81.37
C TRP A 25 -70.67 21.32 80.35
N ARG A 26 -70.86 20.02 80.65
CA ARG A 26 -70.39 18.91 79.79
C ARG A 26 -71.13 18.86 78.44
N ARG A 27 -72.37 19.36 78.39
CA ARG A 27 -73.12 19.56 77.13
C ARG A 27 -72.66 20.82 76.38
N TRP A 28 -72.32 21.90 77.09
CA TRP A 28 -71.74 23.10 76.48
C TRP A 28 -70.38 22.81 75.83
N CYS A 29 -69.49 22.07 76.48
CA CYS A 29 -68.21 21.64 75.88
C CYS A 29 -68.42 20.79 74.62
N LEU A 30 -69.45 19.93 74.60
CA LEU A 30 -69.82 19.16 73.41
C LEU A 30 -70.33 20.05 72.27
N PHE A 31 -71.18 21.03 72.53
CA PHE A 31 -71.64 21.99 71.52
C PHE A 31 -70.52 22.90 71.01
N VAL A 32 -69.64 23.40 71.88
CA VAL A 32 -68.46 24.19 71.48
C VAL A 32 -67.48 23.33 70.69
N GLY A 33 -67.25 22.08 71.10
CA GLY A 33 -66.42 21.13 70.35
C GLY A 33 -66.99 20.80 68.96
N LEU A 34 -68.31 20.60 68.84
CA LEU A 34 -68.98 20.42 67.56
C LEU A 34 -68.94 21.68 66.68
N ALA A 35 -69.11 22.87 67.26
CA ALA A 35 -69.00 24.14 66.54
C ALA A 35 -67.58 24.39 66.03
N LEU A 36 -66.55 24.13 66.85
CA LEU A 36 -65.15 24.23 66.45
C LEU A 36 -64.78 23.18 65.41
N LEU A 37 -65.27 21.94 65.54
CA LEU A 37 -65.07 20.88 64.54
C LEU A 37 -65.74 21.25 63.21
N ALA A 38 -66.98 21.76 63.23
CA ALA A 38 -67.68 22.22 62.04
C ALA A 38 -66.98 23.42 61.39
N LEU A 39 -66.49 24.38 62.17
CA LEU A 39 -65.76 25.55 61.69
C LEU A 39 -64.38 25.16 61.13
N TYR A 40 -63.70 24.16 61.72
CA TYR A 40 -62.46 23.58 61.21
C TYR A 40 -62.66 22.79 59.91
N VAL A 41 -63.70 21.95 59.81
CA VAL A 41 -64.05 21.24 58.56
C VAL A 41 -64.49 22.22 57.47
N THR A 42 -65.27 23.25 57.83
CA THR A 42 -65.64 24.32 56.90
C THR A 42 -64.41 25.11 56.45
N GLY A 43 -63.49 25.43 57.36
CA GLY A 43 -62.18 26.02 57.06
C GLY A 43 -61.39 25.18 56.08
N PHE A 44 -61.22 23.88 56.34
CA PHE A 44 -60.55 22.92 55.45
C PHE A 44 -61.14 22.92 54.02
N PHE A 45 -62.47 22.95 53.87
CA PHE A 45 -63.11 23.03 52.55
C PHE A 45 -63.02 24.43 51.90
N LEU A 46 -63.03 25.52 52.66
CA LEU A 46 -62.92 26.89 52.16
C LEU A 46 -61.49 27.29 51.76
N THR A 47 -60.49 26.84 52.53
CA THR A 47 -59.07 27.03 52.19
C THR A 47 -58.61 26.03 51.15
N GLY A 48 -59.05 24.78 51.24
CA GLY A 48 -58.75 23.73 50.27
C GLY A 48 -57.27 23.71 49.86
N ASP A 49 -57.04 23.81 48.56
CA ASP A 49 -55.76 23.94 47.85
C ASP A 49 -55.28 25.39 47.65
N ARG A 50 -56.02 26.41 48.09
CA ARG A 50 -55.73 27.82 47.79
C ARG A 50 -54.39 28.30 48.32
N VAL A 51 -53.70 29.10 47.51
CA VAL A 51 -52.52 29.88 47.90
C VAL A 51 -52.89 30.85 49.03
N PRO A 52 -52.04 31.12 50.04
CA PRO A 52 -52.24 32.21 50.98
C PRO A 52 -52.42 33.57 50.29
N ALA A 53 -53.29 34.43 50.80
CA ALA A 53 -53.46 35.77 50.24
C ALA A 53 -52.20 36.63 50.48
N GLY A 54 -51.82 37.41 49.47
CA GLY A 54 -50.58 38.22 49.47
C GLY A 54 -49.32 37.46 49.07
N THR A 55 -49.42 36.27 48.48
CA THR A 55 -48.27 35.55 47.91
C THR A 55 -47.99 35.98 46.47
N THR A 56 -46.75 36.37 46.19
CA THR A 56 -46.24 36.65 44.84
C THR A 56 -45.17 35.63 44.45
N VAL A 57 -44.99 35.42 43.13
CA VAL A 57 -43.87 34.65 42.56
C VAL A 57 -43.22 35.49 41.47
N ALA A 58 -41.98 35.94 41.69
CA ALA A 58 -41.27 36.86 40.78
C ALA A 58 -42.13 38.07 40.33
N GLY A 59 -42.94 38.62 41.23
CA GLY A 59 -43.87 39.72 40.98
C GLY A 59 -45.27 39.33 40.48
N VAL A 60 -45.52 38.07 40.10
CA VAL A 60 -46.86 37.56 39.73
C VAL A 60 -47.66 37.26 41.00
N ASP A 61 -48.72 38.04 41.27
CA ASP A 61 -49.64 37.77 42.38
C ASP A 61 -50.48 36.51 42.12
N ILE A 62 -50.37 35.53 43.02
CA ILE A 62 -51.14 34.28 43.00
C ILE A 62 -52.02 34.12 44.26
N GLY A 63 -52.08 35.15 45.12
CA GLY A 63 -52.70 35.05 46.43
C GLY A 63 -54.20 34.75 46.40
N GLY A 64 -54.65 33.75 47.17
CA GLY A 64 -56.07 33.35 47.26
C GLY A 64 -56.62 32.58 46.05
N LEU A 65 -55.85 32.45 44.96
CA LEU A 65 -56.17 31.56 43.84
C LEU A 65 -56.14 30.10 44.29
N ARG A 66 -56.83 29.24 43.53
CA ARG A 66 -56.65 27.77 43.62
C ARG A 66 -55.38 27.35 42.90
N ALA A 67 -54.83 26.19 43.27
CA ALA A 67 -53.58 25.70 42.71
C ALA A 67 -53.61 25.62 41.17
N ASP A 68 -54.72 25.18 40.59
CA ASP A 68 -54.87 25.06 39.13
C ASP A 68 -54.88 26.41 38.42
N THR A 69 -55.64 27.39 38.94
CA THR A 69 -55.68 28.76 38.38
C THR A 69 -54.37 29.51 38.61
N ALA A 70 -53.68 29.25 39.73
CA ALA A 70 -52.36 29.79 39.99
C ALA A 70 -51.32 29.22 39.00
N ARG A 71 -51.37 27.91 38.70
CA ARG A 71 -50.54 27.26 37.68
C ARG A 71 -50.76 27.88 36.30
N GLU A 72 -52.01 28.03 35.86
CA GLU A 72 -52.34 28.67 34.57
C GLU A 72 -51.80 30.10 34.50
N LYS A 73 -51.95 30.88 35.59
CA LYS A 73 -51.43 32.25 35.67
C LYS A 73 -49.90 32.30 35.61
N LEU A 74 -49.20 31.47 36.39
CA LEU A 74 -47.73 31.42 36.39
C LEU A 74 -47.19 30.98 35.03
N ASN A 75 -47.77 29.95 34.42
CA ASN A 75 -47.40 29.49 33.09
C ASN A 75 -47.58 30.58 32.02
N SER A 76 -48.58 31.46 32.17
CA SER A 76 -48.84 32.53 31.20
C SER A 76 -48.02 33.81 31.46
N GLU A 77 -47.85 34.23 32.71
CA GLU A 77 -47.18 35.51 33.04
C GLU A 77 -45.66 35.38 33.20
N LEU A 78 -45.14 34.17 33.46
CA LEU A 78 -43.70 33.92 33.48
C LEU A 78 -43.14 33.39 32.14
N ALA A 79 -43.98 33.19 31.11
CA ALA A 79 -43.57 32.57 29.83
C ALA A 79 -42.36 33.27 29.18
N ASP A 80 -42.41 34.60 29.00
CA ASP A 80 -41.33 35.37 28.38
C ASP A 80 -40.04 35.35 29.23
N VAL A 81 -40.18 35.26 30.56
CA VAL A 81 -39.06 35.20 31.51
C VAL A 81 -38.42 33.81 31.52
N ALA A 82 -39.23 32.76 31.44
CA ALA A 82 -38.81 31.37 31.37
C ALA A 82 -38.16 31.02 30.02
N ALA A 83 -38.58 31.68 28.93
CA ALA A 83 -38.01 31.54 27.59
C ALA A 83 -36.76 32.42 27.34
N ALA A 84 -36.42 33.33 28.26
CA ALA A 84 -35.29 34.26 28.10
C ALA A 84 -33.95 33.51 27.94
N PRO A 85 -33.19 33.72 26.86
CA PRO A 85 -32.03 32.91 26.55
C PRO A 85 -30.81 33.22 27.41
N VAL A 86 -30.13 32.17 27.88
CA VAL A 86 -28.79 32.28 28.47
C VAL A 86 -27.79 32.42 27.32
N THR A 87 -26.94 33.45 27.35
CA THR A 87 -25.97 33.70 26.27
C THR A 87 -24.55 33.59 26.80
N PHE A 88 -23.79 32.63 26.28
CA PHE A 88 -22.33 32.59 26.45
C PHE A 88 -21.64 33.48 25.42
N VAL A 89 -20.44 33.96 25.75
CA VAL A 89 -19.57 34.71 24.84
C VAL A 89 -18.16 34.15 24.92
N TYR A 90 -17.57 33.91 23.76
CA TYR A 90 -16.17 33.56 23.58
C TYR A 90 -15.62 34.26 22.33
N ASP A 91 -14.41 34.82 22.40
CA ASP A 91 -13.79 35.59 21.29
C ASP A 91 -14.76 36.65 20.66
N GLY A 92 -15.52 37.34 21.52
CA GLY A 92 -16.53 38.33 21.11
C GLY A 92 -17.77 37.77 20.41
N LYS A 93 -17.86 36.46 20.15
CA LYS A 93 -18.99 35.79 19.49
C LYS A 93 -20.01 35.31 20.54
N PRO A 94 -21.32 35.57 20.36
CA PRO A 94 -22.36 35.07 21.24
C PRO A 94 -22.81 33.64 20.85
N TYR A 95 -22.99 32.79 21.85
CA TYR A 95 -23.49 31.43 21.75
C TYR A 95 -24.75 31.30 22.61
N VAL A 96 -25.90 31.07 21.95
CA VAL A 96 -27.22 31.27 22.56
C VAL A 96 -27.84 29.92 22.98
N LEU A 97 -28.04 29.76 24.28
CA LEU A 97 -28.62 28.59 24.92
C LEU A 97 -30.10 28.87 25.27
N LYS A 98 -30.99 28.20 24.54
CA LYS A 98 -32.46 28.36 24.67
C LYS A 98 -32.99 27.48 25.81
N PRO A 99 -33.71 28.02 26.82
CA PRO A 99 -34.03 27.27 28.03
C PRO A 99 -34.72 25.93 27.80
N GLU A 100 -35.86 25.93 27.10
CA GLU A 100 -36.65 24.73 26.79
C GLU A 100 -35.87 23.66 26.02
N ALA A 101 -34.95 24.07 25.13
CA ALA A 101 -34.13 23.15 24.33
C ALA A 101 -32.84 22.70 25.04
N SER A 102 -32.68 23.08 26.32
CA SER A 102 -31.52 22.80 27.15
C SER A 102 -31.90 22.35 28.57
N GLY A 103 -33.13 21.88 28.77
CA GLY A 103 -33.61 21.38 30.05
C GLY A 103 -33.78 22.43 31.16
N LEU A 104 -33.61 23.72 30.89
CA LEU A 104 -33.82 24.81 31.85
C LEU A 104 -35.29 25.23 31.86
N HIS A 105 -35.97 25.04 32.98
CA HIS A 105 -37.38 25.36 33.13
C HIS A 105 -37.75 25.76 34.56
N ILE A 106 -38.91 26.39 34.73
CA ILE A 106 -39.49 26.67 36.05
C ILE A 106 -40.33 25.46 36.46
N ASP A 107 -40.01 24.83 37.59
CA ASP A 107 -40.89 23.85 38.23
C ASP A 107 -42.03 24.59 38.94
N VAL A 108 -43.07 24.92 38.16
CA VAL A 108 -44.27 25.59 38.65
C VAL A 108 -45.00 24.74 39.69
N GLU A 109 -44.89 23.40 39.64
CA GLU A 109 -45.49 22.52 40.66
C GLU A 109 -44.77 22.62 42.01
N GLN A 110 -43.43 22.67 42.01
CA GLN A 110 -42.65 22.85 43.24
C GLN A 110 -42.75 24.29 43.75
N THR A 111 -42.73 25.28 42.86
CA THR A 111 -42.98 26.69 43.20
C THR A 111 -44.34 26.87 43.88
N LEU A 112 -45.39 26.20 43.39
CA LEU A 112 -46.71 26.21 44.03
C LEU A 112 -46.72 25.46 45.37
N ARG A 113 -45.99 24.35 45.52
CA ARG A 113 -45.85 23.66 46.82
C ARG A 113 -45.16 24.55 47.86
N ASP A 114 -44.10 25.25 47.48
CA ASP A 114 -43.34 26.14 48.35
C ASP A 114 -44.14 27.43 48.66
N ALA A 115 -45.01 27.86 47.74
CA ALA A 115 -46.06 28.86 47.96
C ALA A 115 -47.26 28.39 48.81
N ASP A 116 -47.14 27.26 49.53
CA ASP A 116 -48.16 26.65 50.40
C ASP A 116 -49.46 26.20 49.67
N ALA A 117 -49.47 26.07 48.33
CA ALA A 117 -50.66 25.81 47.49
C ALA A 117 -51.13 24.33 47.46
N TYR A 118 -51.14 23.67 48.63
CA TYR A 118 -51.56 22.27 48.77
C TYR A 118 -52.57 22.10 49.91
N ARG A 119 -53.48 21.11 49.77
CA ARG A 119 -54.50 20.83 50.78
C ARG A 119 -53.88 20.22 52.03
N SER A 120 -54.07 20.88 53.18
CA SER A 120 -53.53 20.45 54.48
C SER A 120 -54.58 20.50 55.58
N TRP A 121 -54.52 19.53 56.49
CA TRP A 121 -55.30 19.50 57.74
C TRP A 121 -54.67 20.34 58.86
N TYR A 122 -53.48 20.93 58.67
CA TYR A 122 -52.81 21.69 59.72
C TYR A 122 -53.55 23.02 60.03
N PRO A 123 -54.04 23.25 61.27
CA PRO A 123 -54.86 24.43 61.58
C PRO A 123 -54.14 25.76 61.29
N GLY A 124 -52.82 25.83 61.55
CA GLY A 124 -52.03 27.02 61.28
C GLY A 124 -52.00 27.41 59.79
N ARG A 125 -52.01 26.42 58.88
CA ARG A 125 -52.08 26.66 57.42
C ARG A 125 -53.45 27.19 57.01
N MET A 126 -54.54 26.73 57.63
CA MET A 126 -55.87 27.28 57.40
C MET A 126 -55.95 28.75 57.80
N VAL A 127 -55.37 29.12 58.95
CA VAL A 127 -55.26 30.52 59.40
C VAL A 127 -54.39 31.34 58.44
N LYS A 128 -53.22 30.81 58.02
CA LYS A 128 -52.32 31.43 57.03
C LYS A 128 -53.05 31.76 55.70
N SER A 129 -53.88 30.82 55.25
CA SER A 129 -54.68 30.92 54.02
C SER A 129 -55.84 31.93 54.13
N LEU A 130 -56.49 32.03 55.30
CA LEU A 130 -57.65 32.92 55.52
C LEU A 130 -57.28 34.36 55.92
N LEU A 131 -56.20 34.57 56.66
CA LEU A 131 -55.82 35.88 57.21
C LEU A 131 -54.75 36.62 56.39
N GLY A 132 -54.23 36.01 55.31
CA GLY A 132 -53.35 36.67 54.35
C GLY A 132 -51.95 36.97 54.90
N SER A 133 -51.21 35.91 55.23
CA SER A 133 -49.76 36.00 55.47
C SER A 133 -48.99 35.18 54.41
N GLY A 134 -49.25 35.48 53.14
CA GLY A 134 -48.35 35.16 52.04
C GLY A 134 -47.08 36.03 52.06
N GLY A 135 -46.24 35.86 51.05
CA GLY A 135 -45.02 36.63 50.84
C GLY A 135 -44.46 36.36 49.44
N ASP A 136 -43.32 36.96 49.11
CA ASP A 136 -42.66 36.71 47.82
C ASP A 136 -41.93 35.36 47.84
N VAL A 137 -42.07 34.60 46.76
CA VAL A 137 -41.53 33.24 46.61
C VAL A 137 -40.71 33.19 45.31
N GLU A 138 -39.45 32.79 45.40
CA GLU A 138 -38.60 32.63 44.22
C GLU A 138 -39.09 31.46 43.35
N PRO A 139 -39.14 31.60 42.00
CA PRO A 139 -39.47 30.49 41.12
C PRO A 139 -38.45 29.36 41.26
N VAL A 140 -38.92 28.13 41.50
CA VAL A 140 -38.05 26.97 41.64
C VAL A 140 -37.55 26.57 40.25
N ILE A 141 -36.24 26.64 40.04
CA ILE A 141 -35.61 26.23 38.78
C ILE A 141 -35.42 24.72 38.78
N ALA A 142 -35.97 24.04 37.77
CA ALA A 142 -35.61 22.67 37.41
C ALA A 142 -34.63 22.67 36.23
N ILE A 143 -33.70 21.72 36.29
CA ILE A 143 -32.61 21.59 35.32
C ILE A 143 -32.46 20.13 34.95
N ASP A 144 -32.84 19.75 33.73
CA ASP A 144 -32.36 18.49 33.18
C ASP A 144 -30.87 18.63 32.85
N ARG A 145 -30.04 17.89 33.58
CA ARG A 145 -28.58 17.96 33.48
C ARG A 145 -28.02 17.21 32.26
N HIS A 146 -28.81 16.37 31.62
CA HIS A 146 -28.45 15.68 30.38
C HIS A 146 -28.68 16.61 29.19
N GLU A 147 -29.86 17.22 29.09
CA GLU A 147 -30.19 18.21 28.05
C GLU A 147 -29.30 19.45 28.15
N LEU A 148 -29.13 20.02 29.35
CA LEU A 148 -28.26 21.20 29.53
C LEU A 148 -26.80 20.90 29.15
N ARG A 149 -26.31 19.68 29.44
CA ARG A 149 -24.97 19.26 29.00
C ARG A 149 -24.92 19.05 27.49
N SER A 150 -25.96 18.52 26.86
CA SER A 150 -26.01 18.39 25.40
C SER A 150 -25.95 19.75 24.70
N ALA A 151 -26.74 20.73 25.16
CA ALA A 151 -26.74 22.09 24.63
C ALA A 151 -25.40 22.81 24.85
N VAL A 152 -24.77 22.64 26.02
CA VAL A 152 -23.40 23.14 26.27
C VAL A 152 -22.40 22.47 25.34
N ARG A 153 -22.52 21.16 25.07
CA ARG A 153 -21.61 20.42 24.20
C ARG A 153 -21.73 20.80 22.72
N GLU A 154 -22.91 21.20 22.27
CA GLU A 154 -23.11 21.80 20.94
C GLU A 154 -22.43 23.17 20.80
N ILE A 155 -22.34 23.94 21.90
CA ILE A 155 -21.53 25.18 21.95
C ILE A 155 -20.03 24.82 21.98
N SER A 156 -19.64 23.83 22.78
CA SER A 156 -18.26 23.35 22.89
C SER A 156 -17.70 22.95 21.52
N ALA A 157 -18.43 22.15 20.74
CA ALA A 157 -18.02 21.72 19.39
C ALA A 157 -17.91 22.87 18.35
N GLN A 158 -18.20 24.12 18.71
CA GLN A 158 -18.00 25.33 17.90
C GLN A 158 -16.89 26.26 18.44
N VAL A 159 -16.26 25.90 19.56
CA VAL A 159 -15.24 26.68 20.29
C VAL A 159 -13.97 25.88 20.53
N GLU A 160 -14.11 24.58 20.83
CA GLU A 160 -13.00 23.65 21.03
C GLU A 160 -12.14 23.54 19.77
N SER A 161 -10.83 23.48 19.97
CA SER A 161 -9.86 23.27 18.88
C SER A 161 -8.61 22.59 19.43
N ASP A 162 -8.21 21.48 18.81
CA ASP A 162 -6.96 20.79 19.18
C ASP A 162 -5.74 21.72 19.05
N PRO A 163 -4.73 21.59 19.94
CA PRO A 163 -3.47 22.32 19.79
C PRO A 163 -2.75 21.91 18.50
N VAL A 164 -2.21 22.89 17.78
CA VAL A 164 -1.45 22.63 16.54
C VAL A 164 0.02 22.46 16.90
N GLU A 165 0.53 21.26 16.70
CA GLU A 165 1.94 20.94 16.88
C GLU A 165 2.83 21.56 15.78
N PRO A 166 4.07 21.98 16.11
CA PRO A 166 4.98 22.53 15.14
C PRO A 166 5.59 21.48 14.23
N SER A 167 5.87 21.88 13.00
CA SER A 167 6.68 21.11 12.05
C SER A 167 7.62 22.01 11.27
N VAL A 168 8.76 21.47 10.84
CA VAL A 168 9.78 22.20 10.10
C VAL A 168 10.24 21.37 8.90
N PHE A 169 10.24 21.99 7.73
CA PHE A 169 10.75 21.44 6.47
C PHE A 169 11.80 22.39 5.92
N PHE A 170 12.75 21.92 5.10
CA PHE A 170 13.77 22.79 4.50
C PHE A 170 13.70 22.79 2.99
N ASN A 171 13.98 23.94 2.36
CA ASN A 171 14.15 24.02 0.92
C ASN A 171 15.57 23.59 0.48
N ARG A 172 15.85 23.61 -0.83
CA ARG A 172 17.17 23.26 -1.40
C ARG A 172 18.31 24.18 -0.95
N GLN A 173 18.03 25.30 -0.32
CA GLN A 173 19.02 26.24 0.21
C GLN A 173 19.28 26.02 1.72
N GLY A 174 18.60 25.05 2.35
CA GLY A 174 18.65 24.87 3.80
C GLY A 174 17.90 25.95 4.58
N ILE A 175 16.97 26.68 3.94
CA ILE A 175 16.12 27.65 4.63
C ILE A 175 14.90 26.90 5.17
N PRO A 176 14.59 26.99 6.49
CA PRO A 176 13.44 26.33 7.06
C PRO A 176 12.13 27.06 6.74
N THR A 177 11.12 26.28 6.35
CA THR A 177 9.70 26.63 6.45
C THR A 177 9.19 26.05 7.77
N ILE A 178 8.70 26.90 8.67
CA ILE A 178 8.25 26.53 10.01
C ILE A 178 6.74 26.72 10.08
N MET A 179 6.02 25.68 10.50
CA MET A 179 4.67 25.80 11.02
C MET A 179 4.77 26.08 12.52
N GLU A 180 4.26 27.23 12.96
CA GLU A 180 4.35 27.68 14.35
C GLU A 180 3.32 26.96 15.24
N PRO A 181 3.65 26.65 16.51
CA PRO A 181 2.73 26.00 17.42
C PRO A 181 1.58 26.91 17.84
N VAL A 182 0.36 26.37 17.88
CA VAL A 182 -0.87 27.08 18.27
C VAL A 182 -1.50 26.41 19.49
N VAL A 183 -1.86 27.22 20.47
CA VAL A 183 -2.56 26.79 21.69
C VAL A 183 -3.99 26.37 21.35
N GLY A 184 -4.39 25.19 21.79
CA GLY A 184 -5.74 24.66 21.67
C GLY A 184 -6.66 25.17 22.78
N ILE A 185 -7.96 24.99 22.58
CA ILE A 185 -9.04 25.43 23.48
C ILE A 185 -9.85 24.19 23.87
N ASP A 186 -10.00 23.97 25.18
CA ASP A 186 -10.91 22.98 25.78
C ASP A 186 -11.99 23.73 26.56
N VAL A 187 -13.23 23.26 26.57
CA VAL A 187 -14.34 23.94 27.27
C VAL A 187 -14.68 23.15 28.53
N ASP A 188 -14.58 23.77 29.72
CA ASP A 188 -15.08 23.12 30.95
C ASP A 188 -16.62 23.07 30.89
N GLU A 189 -17.16 22.06 30.21
CA GLU A 189 -18.58 21.71 30.15
C GLU A 189 -19.21 21.77 31.55
N ARG A 190 -18.47 21.39 32.59
CA ARG A 190 -18.98 21.34 33.97
C ARG A 190 -19.10 22.74 34.55
N ALA A 191 -18.15 23.65 34.29
CA ALA A 191 -18.28 25.05 34.66
C ALA A 191 -19.35 25.76 33.83
N ALA A 192 -19.41 25.50 32.53
CA ALA A 192 -20.43 26.05 31.65
C ALA A 192 -21.84 25.63 32.11
N VAL A 193 -22.10 24.34 32.36
CA VAL A 193 -23.37 23.85 32.92
C VAL A 193 -23.69 24.50 34.28
N ARG A 194 -22.70 24.66 35.18
CA ARG A 194 -22.89 25.36 36.47
C ARG A 194 -23.22 26.85 36.28
N ALA A 195 -22.58 27.52 35.32
CA ALA A 195 -22.77 28.93 35.03
C ALA A 195 -24.15 29.19 34.41
N ALA A 196 -24.54 28.39 33.41
CA ALA A 196 -25.85 28.49 32.75
C ALA A 196 -27.00 28.29 33.74
N GLY A 197 -26.93 27.23 34.55
CA GLY A 197 -27.96 26.94 35.57
C GLY A 197 -28.08 28.01 36.66
N LYS A 198 -27.01 28.75 36.96
CA LYS A 198 -27.04 29.89 37.89
C LYS A 198 -27.52 31.20 37.24
N ALA A 199 -27.32 31.35 35.92
CA ALA A 199 -27.69 32.55 35.18
C ALA A 199 -29.13 32.55 34.68
N TYR A 200 -29.77 31.37 34.59
CA TYR A 200 -31.19 31.27 34.27
C TYR A 200 -32.03 32.09 35.26
N LEU A 201 -33.02 32.83 34.74
CA LEU A 201 -33.79 33.87 35.44
C LEU A 201 -32.97 35.08 35.98
N GLY A 202 -31.64 35.06 35.90
CA GLY A 202 -30.75 36.13 36.39
C GLY A 202 -30.63 37.37 35.48
N GLY A 203 -31.37 37.41 34.37
CA GLY A 203 -31.37 38.50 33.39
C GLY A 203 -30.45 38.30 32.18
N LEU A 204 -30.62 39.17 31.17
CA LEU A 204 -29.99 39.05 29.83
C LEU A 204 -28.49 39.45 29.80
N GLN A 205 -27.72 39.18 30.86
CA GLN A 205 -26.30 39.49 30.91
C GLN A 205 -25.47 38.37 30.26
N PRO A 206 -24.57 38.68 29.30
CA PRO A 206 -23.74 37.66 28.67
C PRO A 206 -22.73 37.05 29.65
N LEU A 207 -22.57 35.73 29.60
CA LEU A 207 -21.61 34.97 30.40
C LEU A 207 -20.31 34.76 29.60
N GLY A 208 -19.15 34.93 30.22
CA GLY A 208 -17.93 34.36 29.65
C GLY A 208 -18.02 32.83 29.62
N LEU A 209 -17.75 32.20 28.47
CA LEU A 209 -17.66 30.74 28.39
C LEU A 209 -16.40 30.27 29.15
N PRO A 210 -16.52 29.35 30.14
CA PRO A 210 -15.35 28.79 30.81
C PRO A 210 -14.55 27.90 29.86
N VAL A 211 -13.29 28.24 29.63
CA VAL A 211 -12.36 27.47 28.80
C VAL A 211 -11.03 27.29 29.51
N ASP A 212 -10.38 26.15 29.27
CA ASP A 212 -9.00 25.87 29.62
C ASP A 212 -8.13 25.92 28.36
N LEU A 213 -6.87 26.34 28.51
CA LEU A 213 -5.91 26.45 27.40
C LEU A 213 -5.06 25.17 27.33
N VAL A 214 -5.05 24.54 26.16
CA VAL A 214 -4.27 23.32 25.90
C VAL A 214 -2.99 23.70 25.15
N GLU A 215 -1.84 23.65 25.83
CA GLU A 215 -0.56 23.89 25.14
C GLU A 215 -0.18 22.69 24.24
N PRO A 216 0.38 22.93 23.03
CA PRO A 216 1.00 21.89 22.22
C PRO A 216 2.23 21.32 22.93
N SER A 217 2.53 20.03 22.70
CA SER A 217 3.63 19.34 23.39
C SER A 217 5.00 19.94 23.10
N VAL A 218 5.19 20.56 21.93
CA VAL A 218 6.31 21.47 21.68
C VAL A 218 5.82 22.92 21.69
N THR A 219 6.07 23.62 22.79
CA THR A 219 5.69 25.03 22.96
C THR A 219 6.50 25.99 22.08
N GLN A 220 6.00 27.23 21.94
CA GLN A 220 6.72 28.34 21.31
C GLN A 220 8.15 28.53 21.85
N ALA A 221 8.34 28.35 23.17
CA ALA A 221 9.66 28.46 23.80
C ALA A 221 10.60 27.31 23.40
N ALA A 222 10.11 26.06 23.40
CA ALA A 222 10.88 24.89 23.00
C ALA A 222 11.29 24.94 21.51
N LEU A 223 10.39 25.36 20.62
CA LEU A 223 10.73 25.66 19.23
C LEU A 223 11.74 26.81 19.11
N GLY A 224 11.63 27.83 19.95
CA GLY A 224 12.60 28.93 20.06
C GLY A 224 14.02 28.46 20.35
N GLU A 225 14.18 27.52 21.29
CA GLU A 225 15.47 26.88 21.60
C GLU A 225 15.95 25.97 20.46
N ALA A 226 15.07 25.10 19.94
CA ALA A 226 15.38 24.19 18.85
C ALA A 226 15.89 24.90 17.58
N ARG A 227 15.44 26.14 17.30
CA ARG A 227 16.00 27.00 16.24
C ARG A 227 17.51 27.26 16.41
N GLY A 228 18.01 27.29 17.64
CA GLY A 228 19.43 27.45 17.96
C GLY A 228 20.19 26.13 18.03
N THR A 229 19.63 25.13 18.72
CA THR A 229 20.32 23.88 19.08
C THR A 229 20.20 22.76 18.05
N LEU A 230 19.11 22.71 17.29
CA LEU A 230 18.82 21.64 16.33
C LEU A 230 18.79 22.17 14.88
N LEU A 231 17.89 23.10 14.57
CA LEU A 231 17.55 23.46 13.19
C LEU A 231 18.70 24.16 12.46
N LYS A 232 19.40 25.12 13.11
CA LYS A 232 20.56 25.80 12.52
C LYS A 232 21.77 24.86 12.34
N PRO A 233 22.20 24.07 13.34
CA PRO A 233 23.23 23.05 13.16
C PRO A 233 22.90 22.03 12.07
N ALA A 234 21.64 21.59 11.97
CA ALA A 234 21.21 20.57 11.01
C ALA A 234 21.57 20.88 9.56
N VAL A 235 21.50 22.15 9.14
CA VAL A 235 21.81 22.61 7.77
C VAL A 235 23.10 23.43 7.67
N SER A 236 23.90 23.50 8.74
CA SER A 236 25.08 24.38 8.85
C SER A 236 26.23 24.03 7.88
N ALA A 237 26.40 22.75 7.52
CA ALA A 237 27.49 22.28 6.69
C ALA A 237 27.17 20.94 5.99
N PRO A 238 27.87 20.61 4.88
CA PRO A 238 27.82 19.28 4.28
C PRO A 238 28.19 18.17 5.27
N VAL A 239 27.59 16.99 5.13
CA VAL A 239 27.89 15.82 5.98
C VAL A 239 28.88 14.91 5.26
N MET A 240 29.95 14.45 5.94
CA MET A 240 30.91 13.52 5.35
C MET A 240 30.35 12.09 5.38
N LEU A 241 29.92 11.55 4.25
CA LEU A 241 29.44 10.17 4.14
C LEU A 241 30.60 9.22 3.81
N LYS A 242 30.85 8.26 4.71
CA LYS A 242 31.90 7.25 4.62
C LYS A 242 31.29 5.90 4.26
N LEU A 243 31.80 5.30 3.19
CA LEU A 243 31.39 4.00 2.66
C LEU A 243 32.64 3.10 2.50
N PRO A 244 32.48 1.78 2.34
CA PRO A 244 33.61 0.91 2.01
C PRO A 244 34.33 1.39 0.74
N GLY A 245 35.61 1.76 0.88
CA GLY A 245 36.48 2.21 -0.22
C GLY A 245 36.21 3.61 -0.79
N ARG A 246 35.19 4.35 -0.34
CA ARG A 246 34.91 5.73 -0.82
C ARG A 246 34.39 6.64 0.29
N SER A 247 34.67 7.94 0.20
CA SER A 247 34.09 8.94 1.10
C SER A 247 33.89 10.25 0.35
N PHE A 248 32.78 10.93 0.59
CA PHE A 248 32.43 12.20 -0.07
C PHE A 248 31.55 13.05 0.84
N GLN A 249 31.52 14.35 0.57
CA GLN A 249 30.59 15.26 1.23
C GLN A 249 29.20 15.13 0.59
N VAL A 250 28.15 15.06 1.40
CA VAL A 250 26.76 15.23 1.00
C VAL A 250 26.39 16.70 1.24
N PRO A 251 26.22 17.52 0.18
CA PRO A 251 25.89 18.94 0.33
C PRO A 251 24.54 19.15 1.01
N VAL A 252 24.37 20.32 1.65
CA VAL A 252 23.11 20.72 2.31
C VAL A 252 21.94 20.68 1.32
N GLN A 253 22.17 21.08 0.08
CA GLN A 253 21.19 21.07 -1.02
C GLN A 253 20.67 19.67 -1.38
N THR A 254 21.36 18.61 -0.92
CA THR A 254 21.06 17.20 -1.21
C THR A 254 20.23 16.55 -0.11
N TYR A 255 20.48 16.88 1.16
CA TYR A 255 19.77 16.25 2.29
C TYR A 255 18.69 17.14 2.93
N ALA A 256 18.83 18.48 2.88
CA ALA A 256 17.86 19.37 3.50
C ALA A 256 16.42 19.23 2.93
N PRO A 257 16.19 19.06 1.61
CA PRO A 257 14.84 18.86 1.09
C PRO A 257 14.14 17.56 1.55
N ALA A 258 14.91 16.57 2.01
CA ALA A 258 14.40 15.31 2.54
C ALA A 258 14.29 15.33 4.08
N LEU A 259 14.77 16.39 4.73
CA LEU A 259 14.82 16.55 6.19
C LEU A 259 13.58 17.29 6.70
N SER A 260 12.91 16.70 7.68
CA SER A 260 11.83 17.31 8.44
C SER A 260 12.06 17.17 9.94
N PHE A 261 11.40 18.04 10.71
CA PHE A 261 11.24 17.90 12.16
C PHE A 261 9.75 17.95 12.49
N THR A 262 9.29 17.06 13.37
CA THR A 262 7.90 17.04 13.87
C THR A 262 7.91 16.87 15.38
N ALA A 263 6.91 17.46 16.06
CA ALA A 263 6.71 17.19 17.47
C ALA A 263 6.45 15.70 17.71
N LYS A 264 7.13 15.13 18.70
CA LYS A 264 6.88 13.78 19.20
C LYS A 264 7.42 13.67 20.63
N ASP A 265 6.63 13.07 21.52
CA ASP A 265 7.02 12.79 22.91
C ASP A 265 7.48 14.05 23.70
N GLY A 266 7.06 15.25 23.28
CA GLY A 266 7.44 16.56 23.84
C GLY A 266 8.65 17.25 23.17
N GLU A 267 9.28 16.64 22.17
CA GLU A 267 10.48 17.16 21.49
C GLU A 267 10.31 17.28 19.97
N LEU A 268 11.15 18.08 19.31
CA LEU A 268 11.23 18.12 17.84
C LEU A 268 12.17 17.03 17.33
N VAL A 269 11.59 15.91 16.93
CA VAL A 269 12.34 14.75 16.40
C VAL A 269 12.62 14.95 14.91
N ALA A 270 13.89 14.82 14.53
CA ALA A 270 14.34 14.87 13.14
C ALA A 270 14.07 13.56 12.41
N SER A 271 13.58 13.64 11.16
CA SER A 271 13.50 12.51 10.23
C SER A 271 14.04 12.90 8.85
N ILE A 272 14.62 11.94 8.13
CA ILE A 272 14.95 12.10 6.72
C ILE A 272 14.22 11.01 5.92
N ASP A 273 13.53 11.41 4.85
CA ASP A 273 13.01 10.50 3.84
C ASP A 273 14.18 9.82 3.12
N GLY A 274 14.31 8.50 3.29
CA GLY A 274 15.39 7.73 2.71
C GLY A 274 15.38 7.71 1.18
N ASP A 275 14.21 7.62 0.55
CA ASP A 275 14.06 7.43 -0.89
C ASP A 275 14.23 8.76 -1.66
N ASP A 276 13.70 9.87 -1.14
CA ASP A 276 13.99 11.20 -1.65
C ASP A 276 15.49 11.53 -1.51
N LEU A 277 16.10 11.25 -0.36
CA LEU A 277 17.55 11.38 -0.18
C LEU A 277 18.33 10.52 -1.18
N ALA A 278 17.93 9.26 -1.40
CA ALA A 278 18.61 8.37 -2.35
C ALA A 278 18.50 8.85 -3.80
N SER A 279 17.34 9.40 -4.20
CA SER A 279 17.16 9.99 -5.53
C SER A 279 18.12 11.16 -5.78
N ARG A 280 18.31 12.02 -4.76
CA ARG A 280 19.22 13.18 -4.80
C ARG A 280 20.69 12.77 -4.75
N LEU A 281 21.03 11.75 -3.97
CA LEU A 281 22.37 11.18 -3.89
C LEU A 281 22.80 10.49 -5.20
N ALA A 282 21.87 9.90 -5.95
CA ALA A 282 22.17 9.32 -7.26
C ALA A 282 22.74 10.37 -8.23
N THR A 283 22.19 11.59 -8.23
CA THR A 283 22.67 12.71 -9.07
C THR A 283 24.12 13.11 -8.78
N ILE A 284 24.60 12.92 -7.55
CA ILE A 284 25.97 13.32 -7.13
C ILE A 284 26.96 12.15 -7.20
N THR A 285 26.49 10.93 -6.91
CA THR A 285 27.36 9.75 -6.79
C THR A 285 27.40 8.87 -8.05
N GLY A 286 26.52 9.13 -9.02
CA GLY A 286 26.28 8.30 -10.20
C GLY A 286 25.57 6.99 -9.84
N GLN A 287 26.19 6.18 -8.99
CA GLN A 287 25.62 4.94 -8.46
C GLN A 287 25.94 4.76 -6.96
N LEU A 288 24.88 4.65 -6.15
CA LEU A 288 24.97 4.20 -4.76
C LEU A 288 25.23 2.70 -4.64
N SER A 289 24.87 1.92 -5.67
CA SER A 289 24.97 0.47 -5.72
C SER A 289 25.74 0.00 -6.95
N VAL A 290 26.65 -0.96 -6.79
CA VAL A 290 27.31 -1.68 -7.90
C VAL A 290 26.57 -3.00 -8.12
N PRO A 291 26.04 -3.29 -9.32
CA PRO A 291 25.38 -4.57 -9.58
C PRO A 291 26.37 -5.74 -9.46
N PRO A 292 25.90 -6.94 -9.10
CA PRO A 292 26.72 -8.14 -9.20
C PRO A 292 27.07 -8.43 -10.67
N ARG A 293 28.12 -9.21 -10.89
CA ARG A 293 28.46 -9.75 -12.20
C ARG A 293 28.50 -11.26 -12.12
N ASP A 294 27.69 -11.92 -12.92
CA ASP A 294 27.68 -13.38 -13.04
C ASP A 294 29.04 -13.96 -13.43
N ALA A 295 29.21 -15.24 -13.07
CA ALA A 295 30.24 -16.09 -13.63
C ALA A 295 29.88 -16.47 -15.09
N THR A 296 30.85 -16.95 -15.85
CA THR A 296 30.59 -17.55 -17.16
C THR A 296 31.68 -18.55 -17.52
N VAL A 297 31.46 -19.35 -18.56
CA VAL A 297 32.45 -20.30 -19.10
C VAL A 297 32.86 -19.82 -20.49
N VAL A 298 34.14 -19.52 -20.67
CA VAL A 298 34.72 -19.11 -21.95
C VAL A 298 35.74 -20.14 -22.43
N LEU A 299 36.17 -20.05 -23.68
CA LEU A 299 37.35 -20.79 -24.14
C LEU A 299 38.60 -19.90 -24.01
N ARG A 300 39.61 -20.38 -23.28
CA ARG A 300 40.99 -19.88 -23.35
C ARG A 300 41.89 -21.01 -23.86
N ASP A 301 42.76 -20.70 -24.81
CA ASP A 301 43.74 -21.65 -25.38
C ASP A 301 43.13 -23.00 -25.78
N GLY A 302 41.90 -22.94 -26.34
CA GLY A 302 41.12 -24.10 -26.79
C GLY A 302 40.37 -24.88 -25.70
N SER A 303 40.50 -24.51 -24.43
CA SER A 303 39.94 -25.20 -23.25
C SER A 303 38.89 -24.36 -22.52
N PRO A 304 37.83 -24.96 -21.94
CA PRO A 304 36.85 -24.24 -21.11
C PRO A 304 37.45 -23.73 -19.79
N GLU A 305 37.28 -22.45 -19.50
CA GLU A 305 37.67 -21.80 -18.24
C GLU A 305 36.47 -21.04 -17.63
N VAL A 306 36.29 -21.17 -16.31
CA VAL A 306 35.29 -20.41 -15.56
C VAL A 306 35.85 -19.02 -15.22
N ILE A 307 35.28 -17.98 -15.81
CA ILE A 307 35.43 -16.60 -15.32
C ILE A 307 34.60 -16.49 -14.03
N PRO A 308 35.20 -16.14 -12.87
CA PRO A 308 34.47 -16.04 -11.62
C PRO A 308 33.43 -14.92 -11.62
N ASP A 309 32.37 -15.11 -10.83
CA ASP A 309 31.44 -14.04 -10.48
C ASP A 309 32.14 -12.93 -9.67
N LYS A 310 31.46 -11.79 -9.56
CA LYS A 310 31.82 -10.73 -8.60
C LYS A 310 30.55 -10.32 -7.84
N PRO A 311 30.56 -10.32 -6.51
CA PRO A 311 29.44 -9.82 -5.73
C PRO A 311 29.25 -8.32 -5.96
N GLY A 312 28.00 -7.90 -6.06
CA GLY A 312 27.60 -6.50 -6.07
C GLY A 312 27.55 -5.92 -4.66
N SER A 313 27.37 -4.62 -4.57
CA SER A 313 27.15 -3.90 -3.31
C SER A 313 25.97 -2.95 -3.46
N ALA A 314 25.06 -2.94 -2.49
CA ALA A 314 23.90 -2.06 -2.49
C ALA A 314 23.78 -1.31 -1.17
N ILE A 315 23.30 -0.08 -1.23
CA ILE A 315 23.00 0.73 -0.04
C ILE A 315 21.48 0.88 0.03
N ARG A 316 20.88 0.52 1.17
CA ARG A 316 19.45 0.76 1.38
C ARG A 316 19.23 2.26 1.63
N PRO A 317 18.30 2.93 0.92
CA PRO A 317 18.02 4.36 1.06
C PRO A 317 17.94 4.83 2.52
N GLN A 318 17.06 4.20 3.31
CA GLN A 318 16.87 4.56 4.73
C GLN A 318 18.13 4.42 5.59
N ARG A 319 19.03 3.46 5.33
CA ARG A 319 20.29 3.33 6.09
C ARG A 319 21.21 4.54 5.93
N VAL A 320 21.03 5.36 4.89
CA VAL A 320 21.78 6.63 4.74
C VAL A 320 21.14 7.73 5.56
N ALA A 321 19.81 7.83 5.56
CA ALA A 321 19.06 8.73 6.43
C ALA A 321 19.38 8.46 7.92
N ASP A 322 19.22 7.21 8.37
CA ASP A 322 19.46 6.77 9.75
C ASP A 322 20.88 7.10 10.25
N ALA A 323 21.88 7.06 9.36
CA ALA A 323 23.28 7.33 9.69
C ALA A 323 23.66 8.82 9.59
N ILE A 324 22.92 9.62 8.82
CA ILE A 324 23.13 11.07 8.70
C ILE A 324 22.45 11.80 9.86
N LEU A 325 21.23 11.40 10.25
CA LEU A 325 20.44 12.02 11.33
C LEU A 325 21.25 12.34 12.61
N PRO A 326 21.95 11.38 13.26
CA PRO A 326 22.67 11.64 14.52
C PRO A 326 23.90 12.55 14.36
N VAL A 327 24.38 12.81 13.13
CA VAL A 327 25.50 13.73 12.87
C VAL A 327 25.06 15.08 12.29
N LEU A 328 23.74 15.36 12.23
CA LEU A 328 23.22 16.64 11.74
C LEU A 328 23.53 17.81 12.68
N THR A 329 23.64 17.59 13.99
CA THR A 329 24.04 18.64 14.96
C THR A 329 25.56 18.75 15.12
N GLU A 330 26.31 17.76 14.62
CA GLU A 330 27.76 17.64 14.83
C GLU A 330 28.60 18.58 13.95
N SER A 331 29.83 18.87 14.42
CA SER A 331 30.74 19.81 13.75
C SER A 331 32.09 19.19 13.37
N GLY A 332 32.78 19.83 12.41
CA GLY A 332 34.13 19.44 12.00
C GLY A 332 34.24 17.96 11.59
N LYS A 333 35.12 17.21 12.28
CA LYS A 333 35.34 15.78 12.01
C LYS A 333 34.19 14.88 12.49
N ALA A 334 33.44 15.30 13.51
CA ALA A 334 32.33 14.52 14.08
C ALA A 334 31.10 14.48 13.15
N ARG A 335 30.98 15.44 12.22
CA ARG A 335 29.96 15.50 11.15
C ARG A 335 30.18 14.43 10.05
N SER A 336 30.31 13.17 10.46
CA SER A 336 30.75 12.02 9.66
C SER A 336 29.83 10.81 9.82
N ALA A 337 28.95 10.56 8.85
CA ALA A 337 28.14 9.34 8.80
C ALA A 337 28.95 8.17 8.23
N ALA A 338 28.79 6.96 8.78
CA ALA A 338 29.39 5.73 8.23
C ALA A 338 28.30 4.71 7.90
N VAL A 339 28.21 4.28 6.62
CA VAL A 339 27.16 3.38 6.15
C VAL A 339 27.75 2.12 5.54
N ALA A 340 27.33 0.96 6.06
CA ALA A 340 27.68 -0.35 5.53
C ALA A 340 26.87 -0.69 4.27
N THR A 341 27.55 -1.13 3.22
CA THR A 341 26.92 -1.74 2.04
C THR A 341 26.41 -3.14 2.35
N THR A 342 25.25 -3.50 1.80
CA THR A 342 24.76 -4.89 1.74
C THR A 342 25.36 -5.58 0.51
N THR A 343 25.97 -6.74 0.68
CA THR A 343 26.51 -7.53 -0.45
C THR A 343 25.38 -8.18 -1.23
N THR A 344 25.33 -7.95 -2.53
CA THR A 344 24.39 -8.62 -3.45
C THR A 344 25.14 -9.76 -4.14
N ARG A 345 24.60 -10.97 -4.17
CA ARG A 345 25.21 -12.09 -4.89
C ARG A 345 24.90 -12.00 -6.39
N ALA A 346 25.73 -12.65 -7.20
CA ALA A 346 25.41 -12.95 -8.59
C ALA A 346 24.25 -13.97 -8.68
N ASP A 347 23.47 -13.89 -9.74
CA ASP A 347 22.37 -14.82 -10.01
C ASP A 347 22.90 -16.15 -10.58
N PHE A 348 24.07 -16.11 -11.23
CA PHE A 348 24.83 -17.29 -11.63
C PHE A 348 26.26 -17.22 -11.08
N THR A 349 26.58 -18.05 -10.09
CA THR A 349 27.84 -17.96 -9.33
C THR A 349 28.97 -18.79 -9.93
N THR A 350 30.19 -18.56 -9.45
CA THR A 350 31.38 -19.38 -9.72
C THR A 350 31.16 -20.86 -9.37
N ALA A 351 30.31 -21.16 -8.39
CA ALA A 351 29.97 -22.53 -8.02
C ALA A 351 29.10 -23.19 -9.11
N ASP A 352 28.08 -22.48 -9.59
CA ASP A 352 27.15 -22.95 -10.62
C ASP A 352 27.86 -23.15 -11.97
N ALA A 353 28.72 -22.19 -12.35
CA ALA A 353 29.56 -22.30 -13.55
C ALA A 353 30.51 -23.51 -13.51
N ARG A 354 31.01 -23.89 -12.32
CA ARG A 354 31.79 -25.13 -12.13
C ARG A 354 30.91 -26.39 -12.13
N ALA A 355 29.70 -26.30 -11.57
CA ALA A 355 28.73 -27.40 -11.53
C ALA A 355 28.25 -27.83 -12.93
N LEU A 356 28.29 -26.94 -13.93
CA LEU A 356 28.03 -27.30 -15.34
C LEU A 356 29.00 -28.35 -15.91
N GLN A 357 30.21 -28.52 -15.34
CA GLN A 357 31.22 -29.49 -15.78
C GLN A 357 31.51 -29.48 -17.28
N ILE A 358 31.65 -28.30 -17.88
CA ILE A 358 32.10 -28.12 -19.26
C ILE A 358 33.60 -28.42 -19.33
N LYS A 359 34.01 -29.53 -19.97
CA LYS A 359 35.40 -30.04 -19.90
C LYS A 359 36.12 -30.13 -21.24
N LYS A 360 35.46 -30.61 -22.30
CA LYS A 360 36.09 -30.86 -23.61
C LYS A 360 35.12 -30.71 -24.75
N ARG A 361 35.63 -30.54 -25.98
CA ARG A 361 34.84 -30.58 -27.21
C ARG A 361 34.16 -31.95 -27.33
N VAL A 362 32.83 -31.97 -27.44
CA VAL A 362 32.01 -33.18 -27.58
C VAL A 362 31.46 -33.36 -29.01
N SER A 363 31.42 -32.27 -29.78
CA SER A 363 31.01 -32.21 -31.19
C SER A 363 31.76 -31.10 -31.94
N ASN A 364 31.92 -31.27 -33.25
CA ASN A 364 32.53 -30.32 -34.18
C ASN A 364 31.86 -30.50 -35.54
N PHE A 365 31.25 -29.46 -36.09
CA PHE A 365 30.73 -29.47 -37.45
C PHE A 365 31.23 -28.29 -38.27
N VAL A 366 31.44 -28.52 -39.55
CA VAL A 366 31.91 -27.52 -40.52
C VAL A 366 31.06 -27.66 -41.78
N THR A 367 30.64 -26.54 -42.35
CA THR A 367 30.05 -26.51 -43.70
C THR A 367 30.78 -25.49 -44.57
N TYR A 368 30.74 -25.71 -45.89
CA TYR A 368 31.42 -24.88 -46.87
C TYR A 368 30.40 -24.09 -47.69
N TYR A 369 30.73 -22.85 -48.04
CA TYR A 369 29.87 -21.98 -48.84
C TYR A 369 30.65 -21.28 -49.98
N PRO A 370 30.05 -21.14 -51.19
CA PRO A 370 30.65 -20.34 -52.25
C PRO A 370 30.75 -18.87 -51.83
N TYR A 371 31.89 -18.24 -52.12
CA TYR A 371 32.13 -16.83 -51.80
C TYR A 371 31.08 -15.91 -52.43
N ALA A 372 30.56 -15.02 -51.58
CA ALA A 372 29.84 -13.80 -51.93
C ALA A 372 29.91 -12.91 -50.69
N GLU A 373 30.05 -11.59 -50.85
CA GLU A 373 30.44 -10.75 -49.70
C GLU A 373 29.36 -10.67 -48.61
N TYR A 374 28.08 -10.63 -49.00
CA TYR A 374 26.96 -10.74 -48.06
C TYR A 374 27.02 -12.02 -47.21
N ARG A 375 27.56 -13.13 -47.74
CA ARG A 375 27.70 -14.40 -46.99
C ARG A 375 28.83 -14.34 -45.98
N ASN A 376 29.93 -13.63 -46.27
CA ASN A 376 30.99 -13.40 -45.30
C ASN A 376 30.46 -12.55 -44.14
N ILE A 377 29.76 -11.45 -44.44
CA ILE A 377 29.20 -10.52 -43.44
C ILE A 377 28.12 -11.21 -42.60
N ASN A 378 27.03 -11.67 -43.21
CA ASN A 378 25.86 -12.18 -42.50
C ASN A 378 26.16 -13.43 -41.67
N GLN A 379 26.99 -14.34 -42.18
CA GLN A 379 27.36 -15.53 -41.40
C GLN A 379 28.33 -15.20 -40.28
N SER A 380 29.27 -14.28 -40.47
CA SER A 380 30.19 -13.87 -39.39
C SER A 380 29.42 -13.20 -38.25
N ARG A 381 28.44 -12.34 -38.56
CA ARG A 381 27.57 -11.69 -37.58
C ARG A 381 26.69 -12.68 -36.82
N ALA A 382 26.04 -13.62 -37.52
CA ALA A 382 25.27 -14.67 -36.87
C ALA A 382 26.13 -15.64 -36.05
N ALA A 383 27.36 -15.93 -36.49
CA ALA A 383 28.31 -16.75 -35.74
C ALA A 383 28.84 -16.05 -34.48
N GLU A 384 29.11 -14.73 -34.55
CA GLU A 384 29.47 -13.89 -33.40
C GLU A 384 28.39 -13.97 -32.31
N LEU A 385 27.12 -13.79 -32.69
CA LEU A 385 25.99 -13.74 -31.75
C LEU A 385 25.74 -15.07 -31.02
N ILE A 386 25.99 -16.23 -31.64
CA ILE A 386 25.85 -17.54 -30.99
C ILE A 386 27.15 -18.06 -30.34
N ASN A 387 28.26 -17.32 -30.44
CA ASN A 387 29.56 -17.76 -29.94
C ASN A 387 29.75 -17.33 -28.47
N GLY A 388 29.90 -18.32 -27.59
CA GLY A 388 30.00 -18.10 -26.15
C GLY A 388 28.72 -18.45 -25.38
N THR A 389 27.64 -18.84 -26.06
CA THR A 389 26.39 -19.27 -25.43
C THR A 389 26.62 -20.48 -24.52
N VAL A 390 26.26 -20.37 -23.25
CA VAL A 390 26.35 -21.44 -22.24
C VAL A 390 24.94 -21.98 -21.95
N LEU A 391 24.62 -23.12 -22.54
CA LEU A 391 23.32 -23.80 -22.43
C LEU A 391 23.32 -24.79 -21.25
N LYS A 392 22.56 -24.48 -20.20
CA LYS A 392 22.48 -25.21 -18.92
C LYS A 392 21.70 -26.54 -19.07
N PRO A 393 21.88 -27.51 -18.16
CA PRO A 393 21.05 -28.71 -18.10
C PRO A 393 19.55 -28.37 -18.05
N GLY A 394 18.77 -28.97 -18.96
CA GLY A 394 17.33 -28.75 -19.08
C GLY A 394 16.92 -27.50 -19.88
N GLU A 395 17.86 -26.65 -20.29
CA GLU A 395 17.60 -25.41 -21.05
C GLU A 395 17.46 -25.69 -22.56
N THR A 396 16.69 -24.86 -23.25
CA THR A 396 16.47 -24.92 -24.71
C THR A 396 17.11 -23.71 -25.37
N PHE A 397 18.01 -23.94 -26.32
CA PHE A 397 18.52 -22.91 -27.22
C PHE A 397 17.47 -22.58 -28.27
N SER A 398 17.36 -21.30 -28.64
CA SER A 398 16.68 -20.81 -29.85
C SER A 398 17.67 -19.98 -30.65
N PHE A 399 17.74 -20.21 -31.97
CA PHE A 399 18.61 -19.43 -32.84
C PHE A 399 18.06 -18.00 -33.00
N ASN A 400 16.75 -17.86 -33.18
CA ASN A 400 16.08 -16.57 -33.28
C ASN A 400 16.20 -15.76 -31.98
N ASP A 401 15.96 -16.33 -30.79
CA ASP A 401 16.11 -15.60 -29.53
C ASP A 401 17.57 -15.16 -29.27
N THR A 402 18.55 -15.92 -29.76
CA THR A 402 19.98 -15.60 -29.59
C THR A 402 20.50 -14.57 -30.62
N VAL A 403 20.00 -14.61 -31.86
CA VAL A 403 20.50 -13.78 -32.97
C VAL A 403 19.64 -12.53 -33.20
N GLY A 404 18.36 -12.56 -32.82
CA GLY A 404 17.40 -11.49 -33.07
C GLY A 404 17.02 -11.30 -34.54
N GLU A 405 16.29 -10.23 -34.82
CA GLU A 405 15.92 -9.87 -36.19
C GLU A 405 17.13 -9.52 -37.05
N ARG A 406 17.09 -9.90 -38.34
CA ARG A 406 18.19 -9.66 -39.29
C ARG A 406 18.02 -8.26 -39.87
N THR A 407 18.32 -7.22 -39.08
CA THR A 407 18.27 -5.82 -39.51
C THR A 407 19.66 -5.26 -39.83
N LYS A 408 19.71 -4.13 -40.53
CA LYS A 408 20.96 -3.36 -40.74
C LYS A 408 21.56 -2.88 -39.41
N ASP A 409 20.71 -2.50 -38.46
CA ASP A 409 21.13 -2.08 -37.11
C ASP A 409 21.73 -3.25 -36.30
N ASN A 410 21.27 -4.48 -36.55
CA ASN A 410 21.87 -5.71 -36.01
C ASN A 410 23.05 -6.23 -36.86
N GLY A 411 23.57 -5.42 -37.79
CA GLY A 411 24.78 -5.73 -38.57
C GLY A 411 24.57 -6.68 -39.75
N PHE A 412 23.34 -6.91 -40.19
CA PHE A 412 23.04 -7.75 -41.36
C PHE A 412 22.88 -6.91 -42.64
N VAL A 413 23.28 -7.49 -43.77
CA VAL A 413 23.17 -6.91 -45.12
C VAL A 413 22.25 -7.72 -46.01
N GLU A 414 21.77 -7.09 -47.09
CA GLU A 414 20.97 -7.73 -48.13
C GLU A 414 21.76 -8.81 -48.85
N GLY A 415 21.08 -9.88 -49.28
CA GLY A 415 21.64 -10.93 -50.10
C GLY A 415 20.66 -12.06 -50.34
N PHE A 416 21.04 -13.02 -51.18
CA PHE A 416 20.10 -14.05 -51.63
C PHE A 416 19.62 -14.99 -50.49
N ILE A 417 18.31 -15.01 -50.31
CA ILE A 417 17.53 -16.04 -49.60
C ILE A 417 16.82 -16.96 -50.61
N ILE A 418 16.04 -17.90 -50.10
CA ILE A 418 15.11 -18.73 -50.88
C ILE A 418 13.69 -18.44 -50.38
N SER A 419 12.79 -18.04 -51.28
CA SER A 419 11.38 -17.73 -50.99
C SER A 419 10.51 -18.31 -52.10
N ASP A 420 9.42 -19.02 -51.76
CA ASP A 420 8.55 -19.76 -52.71
C ASP A 420 9.32 -20.58 -53.77
N GLY A 421 10.40 -21.25 -53.35
CA GLY A 421 11.23 -22.07 -54.24
C GLY A 421 12.15 -21.31 -55.21
N VAL A 422 12.11 -19.97 -55.22
CA VAL A 422 12.96 -19.10 -56.05
C VAL A 422 13.95 -18.29 -55.21
N PHE A 423 14.97 -17.69 -55.84
CA PHE A 423 15.89 -16.78 -55.17
C PHE A 423 15.30 -15.36 -55.10
N ALA A 424 15.44 -14.72 -53.94
CA ALA A 424 15.09 -13.32 -53.69
C ALA A 424 16.17 -12.67 -52.81
N GLU A 425 16.31 -11.34 -52.85
CA GLU A 425 17.25 -10.61 -51.99
C GLU A 425 16.53 -10.06 -50.75
N GLU A 426 16.98 -10.48 -49.55
CA GLU A 426 16.48 -9.99 -48.26
C GLU A 426 17.64 -9.84 -47.26
N LEU A 427 17.39 -9.16 -46.14
CA LEU A 427 18.40 -9.00 -45.08
C LEU A 427 18.71 -10.33 -44.39
N GLY A 428 19.99 -10.60 -44.17
CA GLY A 428 20.43 -11.87 -43.58
C GLY A 428 20.53 -13.03 -44.58
N GLY A 429 20.55 -12.75 -45.89
CA GLY A 429 20.87 -13.72 -46.93
C GLY A 429 22.08 -14.60 -46.58
N GLY A 430 21.91 -15.92 -46.67
CA GLY A 430 22.93 -16.92 -46.32
C GLY A 430 22.97 -17.40 -44.86
N VAL A 431 22.20 -16.83 -43.92
CA VAL A 431 22.24 -17.25 -42.49
C VAL A 431 21.84 -18.71 -42.26
N SER A 432 21.02 -19.33 -43.12
CA SER A 432 20.68 -20.77 -43.03
C SER A 432 21.90 -21.71 -43.06
N GLN A 433 23.06 -21.25 -43.56
CA GLN A 433 24.32 -21.98 -43.49
C GLN A 433 24.84 -22.10 -42.04
N VAL A 434 24.71 -21.04 -41.24
CA VAL A 434 25.05 -21.00 -39.80
C VAL A 434 24.10 -21.91 -39.04
N VAL A 435 22.80 -21.85 -39.36
CA VAL A 435 21.74 -22.66 -38.74
C VAL A 435 21.94 -24.15 -39.03
N THR A 436 22.15 -24.53 -40.29
CA THR A 436 22.47 -25.93 -40.68
C THR A 436 23.74 -26.45 -40.00
N THR A 437 24.77 -25.61 -39.85
CA THR A 437 26.01 -25.99 -39.13
C THR A 437 25.75 -26.17 -37.63
N THR A 438 24.98 -25.27 -37.03
CA THR A 438 24.61 -25.32 -35.60
C THR A 438 23.73 -26.53 -35.28
N TYR A 439 22.74 -26.83 -36.14
CA TYR A 439 21.90 -28.03 -36.07
C TYR A 439 22.76 -29.29 -36.08
N ASN A 440 23.65 -29.47 -37.08
CA ASN A 440 24.51 -30.65 -37.13
C ASN A 440 25.48 -30.72 -35.93
N ALA A 441 25.99 -29.59 -35.44
CA ALA A 441 26.83 -29.57 -34.25
C ALA A 441 26.07 -30.02 -32.97
N ALA A 442 24.82 -29.58 -32.79
CA ALA A 442 23.92 -30.05 -31.72
C ALA A 442 23.54 -31.53 -31.90
N PHE A 443 23.25 -31.95 -33.13
CA PHE A 443 22.94 -33.32 -33.53
C PHE A 443 24.05 -34.29 -33.09
N PHE A 444 25.31 -34.01 -33.43
CA PHE A 444 26.46 -34.84 -33.04
C PHE A 444 26.92 -34.65 -31.58
N ALA A 445 26.51 -33.56 -30.90
CA ALA A 445 26.66 -33.43 -29.45
C ALA A 445 25.66 -34.31 -28.67
N GLY A 446 24.60 -34.78 -29.33
CA GLY A 446 23.58 -35.64 -28.74
C GLY A 446 22.48 -34.88 -27.99
N LEU A 447 22.29 -33.59 -28.30
CA LEU A 447 21.23 -32.77 -27.70
C LEU A 447 19.87 -33.14 -28.29
N LYS A 448 18.79 -32.98 -27.52
CA LYS A 448 17.44 -33.22 -28.02
C LYS A 448 17.06 -32.15 -29.06
N ASP A 449 16.59 -32.60 -30.21
CA ASP A 449 15.92 -31.72 -31.18
C ASP A 449 14.53 -31.29 -30.66
N VAL A 450 14.15 -30.04 -30.89
CA VAL A 450 12.89 -29.44 -30.45
C VAL A 450 12.15 -28.81 -31.62
N GLU A 451 12.88 -28.10 -32.48
CA GLU A 451 12.35 -27.48 -33.70
C GLU A 451 13.50 -27.35 -34.71
N HIS A 452 13.32 -27.91 -35.89
CA HIS A 452 14.08 -27.53 -37.07
C HIS A 452 13.14 -27.61 -38.29
N THR A 453 13.50 -26.93 -39.37
CA THR A 453 12.79 -27.03 -40.65
C THR A 453 13.85 -27.12 -41.76
N PRO A 454 13.91 -28.22 -42.55
CA PRO A 454 14.81 -28.28 -43.71
C PRO A 454 14.34 -27.33 -44.81
N HIS A 455 15.21 -27.03 -45.78
CA HIS A 455 14.76 -26.32 -47.00
C HIS A 455 13.82 -27.23 -47.80
N SER A 456 12.85 -26.64 -48.50
CA SER A 456 11.84 -27.40 -49.26
C SER A 456 12.44 -28.24 -50.39
N PHE A 457 13.53 -27.80 -51.01
CA PHE A 457 14.28 -28.55 -52.02
C PHE A 457 15.73 -28.82 -51.58
N TYR A 458 16.33 -29.88 -52.11
CA TYR A 458 17.67 -30.31 -51.75
C TYR A 458 18.75 -29.33 -52.21
N ILE A 459 19.66 -28.97 -51.31
CA ILE A 459 20.80 -28.09 -51.58
C ILE A 459 22.10 -28.89 -51.36
N ASP A 460 22.91 -29.01 -52.42
CA ASP A 460 24.06 -29.92 -52.50
C ASP A 460 25.18 -29.68 -51.48
N ARG A 461 25.41 -28.43 -51.08
CA ARG A 461 26.40 -28.05 -50.05
C ARG A 461 26.02 -28.44 -48.62
N TYR A 462 24.80 -28.94 -48.39
CA TYR A 462 24.35 -29.39 -47.07
C TYR A 462 24.35 -30.92 -46.95
N PRO A 463 24.50 -31.47 -45.73
CA PRO A 463 24.47 -32.92 -45.55
C PRO A 463 23.06 -33.46 -45.83
N LEU A 464 22.96 -34.43 -46.74
CA LEU A 464 21.70 -35.06 -47.15
C LEU A 464 20.80 -35.43 -45.95
N GLY A 465 19.61 -34.82 -45.92
CA GLY A 465 18.59 -34.99 -44.88
C GLY A 465 18.89 -34.31 -43.52
N ARG A 466 19.98 -33.54 -43.38
CA ARG A 466 20.33 -32.84 -42.13
C ARG A 466 20.68 -31.39 -42.42
N GLU A 467 19.65 -30.61 -42.69
CA GLU A 467 19.74 -29.17 -42.89
C GLU A 467 18.63 -28.46 -42.12
N ALA A 468 18.86 -27.19 -41.81
CA ALA A 468 17.94 -26.35 -41.08
C ALA A 468 17.99 -24.93 -41.67
N THR A 469 16.83 -24.40 -42.05
CA THR A 469 16.62 -23.01 -42.43
C THR A 469 16.06 -22.20 -41.26
N VAL A 470 15.91 -20.89 -41.47
CA VAL A 470 15.40 -19.96 -40.46
C VAL A 470 14.71 -18.78 -41.12
N ALA A 471 13.66 -18.26 -40.51
CA ALA A 471 12.98 -17.03 -40.90
C ALA A 471 12.52 -16.32 -39.62
N TRP A 472 12.83 -15.02 -39.48
CA TRP A 472 12.41 -14.28 -38.30
C TRP A 472 10.94 -13.82 -38.44
N PRO A 473 10.08 -13.96 -37.41
CA PRO A 473 10.25 -14.75 -36.18
C PRO A 473 9.74 -16.20 -36.31
N THR A 474 9.22 -16.60 -37.48
CA THR A 474 8.28 -17.73 -37.66
C THR A 474 8.90 -19.12 -37.84
N VAL A 475 10.16 -19.22 -38.24
CA VAL A 475 10.86 -20.52 -38.43
C VAL A 475 12.18 -20.45 -37.70
N ASP A 476 12.42 -21.36 -36.76
CA ASP A 476 13.59 -21.36 -35.90
C ASP A 476 14.33 -22.71 -35.86
N LEU A 477 15.55 -22.68 -35.31
CA LEU A 477 16.27 -23.85 -34.83
C LEU A 477 16.26 -23.84 -33.30
N LYS A 478 15.58 -24.81 -32.69
CA LYS A 478 15.54 -25.02 -31.24
C LYS A 478 16.04 -26.41 -30.88
N PHE A 479 16.95 -26.46 -29.91
CA PHE A 479 17.44 -27.73 -29.35
C PHE A 479 17.63 -27.63 -27.84
N ARG A 480 17.31 -28.72 -27.13
CA ARG A 480 17.34 -28.79 -25.67
C ARG A 480 18.52 -29.60 -25.17
N ASN A 481 19.23 -29.07 -24.18
CA ASN A 481 20.22 -29.82 -23.43
C ASN A 481 19.52 -30.76 -22.44
N ASP A 482 19.29 -32.00 -22.84
CA ASP A 482 18.75 -33.07 -22.00
C ASP A 482 19.84 -33.86 -21.25
N THR A 483 21.08 -33.34 -21.22
CA THR A 483 22.22 -33.95 -20.52
C THR A 483 22.42 -33.31 -19.13
N PRO A 484 23.07 -34.00 -18.17
CA PRO A 484 23.32 -33.46 -16.83
C PRO A 484 24.49 -32.45 -16.78
N TYR A 485 24.99 -31.98 -17.92
CA TYR A 485 26.16 -31.10 -18.03
C TYR A 485 25.84 -29.89 -18.90
N GLY A 486 26.45 -28.74 -18.64
CA GLY A 486 26.31 -27.57 -19.51
C GLY A 486 26.96 -27.78 -20.87
N VAL A 487 26.53 -27.01 -21.88
CA VAL A 487 27.12 -26.97 -23.21
C VAL A 487 27.57 -25.55 -23.52
N LEU A 488 28.84 -25.37 -23.85
CA LEU A 488 29.38 -24.11 -24.38
C LEU A 488 29.43 -24.22 -25.91
N ILE A 489 28.68 -23.34 -26.58
CA ILE A 489 28.69 -23.18 -28.03
C ILE A 489 29.85 -22.27 -28.42
N ARG A 490 30.67 -22.72 -29.36
CA ARG A 490 31.67 -21.89 -30.05
C ARG A 490 31.36 -21.88 -31.54
N ALA A 491 31.26 -20.70 -32.13
CA ALA A 491 31.00 -20.54 -33.55
C ALA A 491 31.94 -19.50 -34.16
N TRP A 492 32.37 -19.71 -35.40
CA TRP A 492 33.11 -18.71 -36.17
C TRP A 492 33.03 -19.02 -37.67
N VAL A 493 33.38 -18.02 -38.47
CA VAL A 493 33.53 -18.13 -39.92
C VAL A 493 35.01 -18.01 -40.29
N VAL A 494 35.45 -18.79 -41.27
CA VAL A 494 36.68 -18.53 -42.03
C VAL A 494 36.23 -17.96 -43.39
N PRO A 495 36.31 -16.63 -43.62
CA PRO A 495 35.72 -15.99 -44.80
C PRO A 495 36.18 -16.61 -46.11
N GLY A 496 35.28 -16.68 -47.09
CA GLY A 496 35.60 -17.06 -48.46
C GLY A 496 36.19 -15.89 -49.24
N ASN A 497 36.82 -16.18 -50.37
CA ASN A 497 37.26 -15.19 -51.35
C ASN A 497 37.12 -15.76 -52.78
N GLU A 498 37.54 -15.01 -53.79
CA GLU A 498 37.43 -15.37 -55.21
C GLU A 498 38.05 -16.73 -55.59
N THR A 499 39.00 -17.25 -54.80
CA THR A 499 39.71 -18.51 -55.08
C THR A 499 39.46 -19.62 -54.05
N ARG A 500 38.76 -19.35 -52.94
CA ARG A 500 38.49 -20.32 -51.86
C ARG A 500 37.10 -20.15 -51.27
N GLN A 501 36.39 -21.28 -51.12
CA GLN A 501 35.13 -21.35 -50.38
C GLN A 501 35.29 -20.84 -48.94
N GLY A 502 34.26 -20.18 -48.42
CA GLY A 502 34.18 -19.84 -47.00
C GLY A 502 33.78 -21.06 -46.17
N GLU A 503 34.13 -21.05 -44.90
CA GLU A 503 33.87 -22.15 -43.96
C GLU A 503 33.10 -21.62 -42.75
N MET A 504 31.98 -22.27 -42.43
CA MET A 504 31.21 -22.01 -41.20
C MET A 504 31.50 -23.14 -40.21
N HIS A 505 31.99 -22.80 -39.01
CA HIS A 505 32.43 -23.77 -37.99
C HIS A 505 31.60 -23.63 -36.72
N VAL A 506 31.06 -24.73 -36.20
CA VAL A 506 30.42 -24.78 -34.87
C VAL A 506 30.97 -25.95 -34.05
N GLN A 507 31.37 -25.68 -32.81
CA GLN A 507 31.87 -26.65 -31.85
C GLN A 507 31.02 -26.61 -30.58
N MET A 508 30.70 -27.79 -30.03
CA MET A 508 30.04 -27.91 -28.74
C MET A 508 31.03 -28.46 -27.72
N TYR A 509 31.19 -27.77 -26.59
CA TYR A 509 32.03 -28.19 -25.46
C TYR A 509 31.14 -28.58 -24.26
N SER A 510 31.43 -29.70 -23.60
CA SER A 510 30.66 -30.22 -22.46
C SER A 510 31.47 -31.31 -21.70
N THR A 511 30.83 -32.12 -20.86
CA THR A 511 31.32 -33.47 -20.53
C THR A 511 30.65 -34.47 -21.49
N LYS A 512 31.45 -35.39 -22.07
CA LYS A 512 30.98 -36.32 -23.11
C LYS A 512 30.00 -37.35 -22.51
N TYR A 513 28.72 -37.20 -22.84
CA TYR A 513 27.61 -38.02 -22.33
C TYR A 513 27.10 -39.04 -23.37
N TRP A 514 27.02 -38.62 -24.63
CA TRP A 514 26.62 -39.43 -25.77
C TRP A 514 27.74 -39.53 -26.83
N ASP A 515 27.91 -40.73 -27.38
CA ASP A 515 28.54 -40.95 -28.68
C ASP A 515 27.45 -41.15 -29.73
N ILE A 516 27.38 -40.21 -30.66
CA ILE A 516 26.38 -40.18 -31.73
C ILE A 516 27.01 -40.67 -33.03
N THR A 517 26.37 -41.64 -33.68
CA THR A 517 26.65 -41.97 -35.09
C THR A 517 25.40 -41.74 -35.94
N ALA A 518 25.61 -41.52 -37.24
CA ALA A 518 24.55 -41.19 -38.19
C ALA A 518 24.55 -42.13 -39.39
N GLY A 519 23.39 -42.28 -40.04
CA GLY A 519 23.23 -42.89 -41.36
C GLY A 519 22.17 -42.16 -42.16
N VAL A 520 22.09 -42.43 -43.46
CA VAL A 520 21.05 -41.92 -44.37
C VAL A 520 20.65 -43.01 -45.35
N SER A 521 19.39 -43.03 -45.78
CA SER A 521 18.89 -43.97 -46.79
C SER A 521 19.40 -43.65 -48.20
N ASN A 522 19.15 -44.56 -49.14
CA ASN A 522 19.11 -44.20 -50.55
C ASN A 522 17.93 -43.22 -50.80
N ARG A 523 18.03 -42.36 -51.82
CA ARG A 523 16.95 -41.45 -52.22
C ARG A 523 15.82 -42.19 -52.96
N TYR A 524 14.59 -42.12 -52.45
CA TYR A 524 13.38 -42.74 -53.02
C TYR A 524 12.30 -41.69 -53.37
N ASN A 525 11.09 -42.12 -53.74
CA ASN A 525 9.93 -41.26 -54.12
C ASN A 525 10.30 -40.07 -55.03
N ARG A 526 11.04 -40.37 -56.11
CA ARG A 526 11.64 -39.35 -56.97
C ARG A 526 10.60 -38.67 -57.85
N THR A 527 10.67 -37.34 -57.91
CA THR A 527 9.81 -36.48 -58.71
C THR A 527 10.64 -35.61 -59.66
N ALA A 528 10.14 -35.35 -60.87
CA ALA A 528 10.82 -34.50 -61.85
C ALA A 528 10.55 -33.01 -61.59
N PRO A 529 11.52 -32.12 -61.88
CA PRO A 529 11.27 -30.68 -61.90
C PRO A 529 10.43 -30.28 -63.11
N LYS A 530 9.68 -29.19 -62.99
CA LYS A 530 8.97 -28.55 -64.11
C LYS A 530 9.80 -27.37 -64.65
N THR A 531 9.24 -26.67 -65.62
CA THR A 531 9.74 -25.38 -66.09
C THR A 531 8.77 -24.28 -65.67
N ARG A 532 9.28 -23.25 -64.99
CA ARG A 532 8.56 -22.04 -64.58
C ARG A 532 9.07 -20.86 -65.39
N TYR A 533 8.16 -20.10 -65.98
CA TYR A 533 8.47 -18.86 -66.69
C TYR A 533 8.09 -17.67 -65.79
N ASP A 534 9.03 -16.76 -65.53
CA ASP A 534 8.75 -15.52 -64.79
C ASP A 534 9.26 -14.31 -65.59
N PRO A 535 8.38 -13.50 -66.19
CA PRO A 535 8.76 -12.35 -67.02
C PRO A 535 9.15 -11.09 -66.21
N LYS A 536 9.21 -11.16 -64.87
CA LYS A 536 9.57 -10.00 -64.04
C LYS A 536 11.05 -9.64 -64.17
N ASN A 537 11.33 -8.33 -64.13
CA ASN A 537 12.70 -7.78 -64.07
C ASN A 537 13.50 -8.22 -62.83
N THR A 538 12.84 -8.79 -61.81
CA THR A 538 13.44 -9.35 -60.59
C THR A 538 13.65 -10.86 -60.65
N CYS A 539 13.46 -11.50 -61.82
CA CYS A 539 13.64 -12.93 -61.98
C CYS A 539 15.12 -13.34 -61.88
N VAL A 540 15.40 -14.41 -61.13
CA VAL A 540 16.70 -15.08 -61.07
C VAL A 540 16.54 -16.46 -61.71
N ALA A 541 17.22 -16.70 -62.84
CA ALA A 541 17.15 -17.97 -63.56
C ALA A 541 17.91 -19.07 -62.80
N ASN A 542 17.34 -20.28 -62.77
CA ASN A 542 18.01 -21.46 -62.21
C ASN A 542 17.66 -22.73 -62.99
N THR A 543 18.57 -23.70 -63.00
CA THR A 543 18.27 -25.07 -63.41
C THR A 543 17.53 -25.77 -62.27
N GLY A 544 16.48 -26.53 -62.59
CA GLY A 544 15.71 -27.30 -61.62
C GLY A 544 16.37 -28.62 -61.21
N TYR A 545 15.97 -29.13 -60.03
CA TYR A 545 16.43 -30.41 -59.48
C TYR A 545 15.22 -31.28 -59.10
N GLY A 546 15.29 -32.57 -59.42
CA GLY A 546 14.24 -33.52 -59.05
C GLY A 546 14.15 -33.73 -57.54
N GLY A 547 12.92 -33.75 -57.03
CA GLY A 547 12.61 -34.03 -55.63
C GLY A 547 12.72 -35.51 -55.29
N PHE A 548 12.80 -35.83 -54.00
CA PHE A 548 12.97 -37.20 -53.48
C PHE A 548 12.82 -37.21 -51.95
N ASP A 549 12.56 -38.39 -51.39
CA ASP A 549 12.58 -38.64 -49.95
C ASP A 549 13.90 -39.29 -49.51
N VAL A 550 14.31 -39.01 -48.26
CA VAL A 550 15.35 -39.73 -47.52
C VAL A 550 15.01 -39.90 -46.05
N ASP A 551 15.40 -41.03 -45.46
CA ASP A 551 15.43 -41.21 -44.01
C ASP A 551 16.83 -40.94 -43.46
N VAL A 552 16.92 -40.12 -42.42
CA VAL A 552 18.13 -39.98 -41.60
C VAL A 552 17.99 -40.86 -40.36
N HIS A 553 19.09 -41.48 -39.93
CA HIS A 553 19.14 -42.29 -38.72
C HIS A 553 20.18 -41.75 -37.76
N ARG A 554 19.83 -41.60 -36.48
CA ARG A 554 20.73 -41.14 -35.42
C ARG A 554 20.77 -42.18 -34.30
N TYR A 555 21.98 -42.60 -33.92
CA TYR A 555 22.19 -43.68 -32.95
C TYR A 555 22.91 -43.13 -31.72
N PHE A 556 22.30 -43.30 -30.54
CA PHE A 556 22.82 -42.79 -29.27
C PHE A 556 23.49 -43.92 -28.48
N ARG A 557 24.81 -43.86 -28.33
CA ARG A 557 25.56 -44.73 -27.44
C ARG A 557 25.98 -44.00 -26.17
N LYS A 558 25.91 -44.65 -25.01
CA LYS A 558 26.45 -44.05 -23.77
C LYS A 558 27.97 -44.02 -23.84
N ALA A 559 28.56 -42.83 -23.69
CA ALA A 559 30.01 -42.63 -23.80
C ALA A 559 30.83 -43.32 -22.70
N SER A 560 30.17 -43.82 -21.64
CA SER A 560 30.76 -44.62 -20.56
C SER A 560 30.77 -46.13 -20.81
N SER A 561 30.00 -46.65 -21.78
CA SER A 561 29.81 -48.10 -21.97
C SER A 561 29.69 -48.58 -23.42
N GLY A 562 29.57 -47.67 -24.40
CA GLY A 562 29.33 -48.01 -25.81
C GLY A 562 27.94 -48.59 -26.12
N GLN A 563 27.12 -48.85 -25.09
CA GLN A 563 25.77 -49.41 -25.20
C GLN A 563 24.87 -48.47 -26.01
N LEU A 564 24.21 -49.01 -27.05
CA LEU A 564 23.17 -48.33 -27.80
C LEU A 564 21.91 -48.22 -26.92
N VAL A 565 21.42 -47.00 -26.70
CA VAL A 565 20.25 -46.71 -25.85
C VAL A 565 19.05 -46.20 -26.65
N LYS A 566 19.28 -45.52 -27.77
CA LYS A 566 18.22 -44.91 -28.60
C LYS A 566 18.61 -44.93 -30.08
N LYS A 567 17.63 -45.14 -30.95
CA LYS A 567 17.67 -44.78 -32.38
C LYS A 567 16.59 -43.71 -32.61
N GLU A 568 16.93 -42.62 -33.28
CA GLU A 568 15.96 -41.70 -33.90
C GLU A 568 15.95 -41.94 -35.41
N THR A 569 14.85 -41.62 -36.07
CA THR A 569 14.73 -41.72 -37.53
C THR A 569 13.82 -40.62 -38.03
N ASP A 570 14.41 -39.71 -38.79
CA ASP A 570 13.81 -38.46 -39.23
C ASP A 570 13.62 -38.56 -40.75
N HIS A 571 12.40 -38.32 -41.22
CA HIS A 571 12.02 -38.49 -42.61
C HIS A 571 11.97 -37.11 -43.30
N VAL A 572 12.73 -36.94 -44.38
CA VAL A 572 12.88 -35.66 -45.08
C VAL A 572 12.46 -35.80 -46.54
N THR A 573 11.36 -35.15 -46.88
CA THR A 573 10.89 -34.95 -48.25
C THR A 573 11.48 -33.68 -48.84
N TYR A 574 12.15 -33.80 -49.98
CA TYR A 574 12.53 -32.67 -50.81
C TYR A 574 11.59 -32.56 -52.00
N THR A 575 10.86 -31.45 -52.10
CA THR A 575 10.12 -31.08 -53.32
C THR A 575 11.10 -30.81 -54.46
N PRO A 576 10.70 -31.02 -55.73
CA PRO A 576 11.53 -30.59 -56.85
C PRO A 576 11.66 -29.07 -56.85
N SER A 577 12.86 -28.58 -57.19
CA SER A 577 13.08 -27.18 -57.57
C SER A 577 12.83 -27.07 -59.06
N ASP A 578 11.93 -26.19 -59.51
CA ASP A 578 11.63 -26.00 -60.93
C ASP A 578 12.77 -25.25 -61.65
N THR A 579 12.90 -25.49 -62.96
CA THR A 579 13.78 -24.70 -63.83
C THR A 579 13.12 -23.34 -64.10
N VAL A 580 13.69 -22.26 -63.58
CA VAL A 580 13.18 -20.89 -63.81
C VAL A 580 13.83 -20.28 -65.03
N ILE A 581 13.01 -19.87 -66.00
CA ILE A 581 13.41 -19.13 -67.19
C ILE A 581 12.84 -17.71 -67.09
N CYS A 582 13.73 -16.71 -67.15
CA CYS A 582 13.36 -15.29 -67.04
C CYS A 582 12.86 -14.72 -68.37
N SER A 583 11.71 -15.22 -68.81
CA SER A 583 10.98 -14.78 -69.99
C SER A 583 9.47 -14.99 -69.79
N ALA A 584 8.67 -14.50 -70.74
CA ALA A 584 7.33 -15.04 -70.93
C ALA A 584 7.40 -16.55 -71.29
N PRO A 585 6.37 -17.34 -71.00
CA PRO A 585 6.22 -18.66 -71.62
C PRO A 585 6.12 -18.54 -73.15
N PRO A 586 6.54 -19.56 -73.91
CA PRO A 586 6.25 -19.63 -75.34
C PRO A 586 4.73 -19.75 -75.57
N GLU A 587 4.26 -19.17 -76.68
CA GLU A 587 2.87 -19.24 -77.18
C GLU A 587 2.55 -20.62 -77.79
#